data_AF-A0A0G1GT50-F1
#
_entry.id   AF-A0A0G1GT50-F1
#
_cell.length_a   1.000
_cell.length_b   1.000
_cell.length_c   1.000
_cell.angle_alpha   90.00
_cell.angle_beta   90.00
_cell.angle_gamma   90.00
#
_symmetry.space_group_name_H-M   'P 1'
#
loop_
_entity.id
_entity.type
_entity.pdbx_description
1 polymer ?
#
loop_
_entity_poly.entity_id
_entity_poly.type
_entity_poly.pdbx_seq_one_letter_code
_entity_poly.pdbx_strand_id
1 'polypeptide(L)' 'MYNIYNINLVLLIVALWTIPWKIYAVWTAAKHNHKKWFVALLILNTVAILEIFYIFKIAKKSWADVKRDFKRALSSIR' A
#
# COMPACT_ATOMS: atom_id res chain seq x y z
N MET A 1 23.30 -25.32 -9.27
CA MET A 1 22.95 -24.10 -10.03
C MET A 1 21.58 -23.63 -9.55
N TYR A 2 21.51 -22.59 -8.72
CA TYR A 2 20.22 -21.95 -8.42
C TYR A 2 19.72 -21.29 -9.70
N ASN A 3 18.58 -21.75 -10.20
CA ASN A 3 18.06 -21.30 -11.48
C ASN A 3 17.57 -19.84 -11.34
N ILE A 4 18.28 -18.91 -11.96
CA ILE A 4 18.04 -17.44 -11.87
C ILE A 4 16.59 -17.06 -12.21
N TYR A 5 15.91 -17.87 -13.04
CA TYR A 5 14.49 -17.70 -13.37
C TYR A 5 13.56 -17.77 -12.15
N ASN A 6 13.88 -18.57 -11.12
CA ASN A 6 13.04 -18.70 -9.94
C ASN A 6 13.05 -17.42 -9.06
N ILE A 7 14.21 -16.76 -8.96
CA ILE A 7 14.35 -15.51 -8.20
C ILE A 7 13.54 -14.37 -8.84
N ASN A 8 13.53 -14.29 -10.16
CA ASN A 8 12.75 -13.27 -10.89
C ASN A 8 11.23 -13.42 -10.64
N LEU A 9 10.74 -14.66 -10.57
CA LEU A 9 9.31 -14.93 -10.36
C LEU A 9 8.87 -14.59 -8.93
N VAL A 10 9.70 -14.90 -7.93
CA VAL A 10 9.44 -14.53 -6.53
C VAL A 10 9.41 -13.01 -6.37
N LEU A 11 10.36 -12.29 -6.97
CA LEU A 11 10.40 -10.83 -6.94
C LEU A 11 9.18 -10.19 -7.60
N LEU A 12 8.70 -10.75 -8.72
CA LEU A 12 7.49 -10.27 -9.41
C LEU A 12 6.25 -10.40 -8.52
N ILE A 13 6.08 -11.54 -7.85
CA ILE A 13 4.94 -11.79 -6.95
C ILE A 13 4.99 -10.82 -5.75
N VAL A 14 6.18 -10.63 -5.17
CA VAL A 14 6.37 -9.68 -4.06
C VAL A 14 6.09 -8.24 -4.51
N ALA A 15 6.53 -7.85 -5.70
CA ALA A 15 6.24 -6.52 -6.24
C ALA A 15 4.72 -6.32 -6.44
N LEU A 16 4.04 -7.27 -7.06
CA LEU A 16 2.59 -7.23 -7.26
C LEU A 16 1.80 -7.21 -5.95
N TRP A 17 2.30 -7.88 -4.91
CA TRP A 17 1.71 -7.82 -3.59
C TRP A 17 1.93 -6.45 -2.95
N THR A 18 3.14 -5.91 -3.00
CA THR A 18 3.52 -4.72 -2.23
C THR A 18 3.01 -3.40 -2.80
N ILE A 19 3.00 -3.27 -4.13
CA ILE A 19 2.64 -2.01 -4.82
C ILE A 19 1.24 -1.52 -4.44
N PRO A 20 0.16 -2.34 -4.50
CA PRO A 20 -1.19 -1.89 -4.16
C PRO A 20 -1.30 -1.36 -2.73
N TRP A 21 -0.71 -2.07 -1.76
CA TRP A 21 -0.72 -1.68 -0.36
C TRP A 21 0.04 -0.38 -0.13
N LYS A 22 1.19 -0.23 -0.77
CA LYS A 22 2.04 0.97 -0.64
C LYS A 22 1.36 2.20 -1.19
N ILE A 23 0.80 2.12 -2.41
CA ILE A 23 0.05 3.23 -3.01
C ILE A 23 -1.11 3.66 -2.10
N TYR A 24 -1.90 2.69 -1.65
CA TYR A 24 -3.09 3.00 -0.84
C TYR A 24 -2.75 3.55 0.55
N ALA A 25 -1.74 3.00 1.23
CA ALA A 25 -1.31 3.49 2.55
C ALA A 25 -0.78 4.92 2.46
N VAL A 26 0.03 5.22 1.44
CA VAL A 26 0.58 6.57 1.19
C VAL A 26 -0.53 7.56 0.84
N TRP A 27 -1.46 7.17 -0.05
CA TRP A 27 -2.61 8.02 -0.39
C TRP A 27 -3.51 8.30 0.82
N THR A 28 -3.73 7.29 1.65
CA THR A 28 -4.48 7.43 2.90
C THR A 28 -3.75 8.36 3.89
N ALA A 29 -2.44 8.24 4.02
CA ALA A 29 -1.62 9.11 4.87
C ALA A 29 -1.64 10.57 4.40
N ALA A 30 -1.56 10.80 3.09
CA ALA A 30 -1.69 12.13 2.50
C ALA A 30 -3.08 12.73 2.78
N LYS A 31 -4.15 11.96 2.56
CA LYS A 31 -5.54 12.42 2.77
C LYS A 31 -5.86 12.76 4.23
N HIS A 32 -5.25 12.06 5.19
CA HIS A 32 -5.45 12.31 6.63
C HIS A 32 -4.40 13.26 7.22
N ASN A 33 -3.53 13.88 6.40
CA ASN A 33 -2.45 14.75 6.86
C ASN A 33 -1.49 14.11 7.89
N HIS A 34 -1.32 12.78 7.84
CA HIS A 34 -0.42 12.05 8.73
C HIS A 34 1.03 12.13 8.24
N LYS A 35 1.63 13.32 8.31
CA LYS A 35 2.97 13.63 7.74
C LYS A 35 4.08 12.68 8.21
N LYS A 36 4.11 12.34 9.51
CA LYS A 36 5.10 11.40 10.07
C LYS A 36 4.95 9.99 9.46
N TRP A 37 3.72 9.53 9.30
CA TRP A 37 3.42 8.22 8.72
C TRP A 37 3.66 8.18 7.22
N PHE A 38 3.39 9.27 6.50
CA PHE A 38 3.73 9.41 5.09
C PHE A 38 5.23 9.18 4.85
N VAL A 39 6.09 9.84 5.65
CA VAL A 39 7.55 9.67 5.57
C VAL A 39 7.97 8.25 5.97
N ALA A 40 7.40 7.71 7.05
CA ALA A 40 7.69 6.35 7.49
C ALA A 40 7.37 5.29 6.41
N LEU A 41 6.20 5.39 5.77
CA LEU A 41 5.76 4.47 4.70
C LEU A 41 6.60 4.60 3.41
N LEU A 42 7.22 5.76 3.18
CA LEU A 42 8.11 5.96 2.04
C LEU A 42 9.47 5.32 2.27
N ILE A 43 10.06 5.52 3.45
CA ILE A 43 11.42 5.08 3.80
C ILE A 43 11.44 3.59 4.15
N LEU A 44 10.43 3.09 4.87
CA LEU A 44 10.39 1.70 5.33
C LEU A 44 9.81 0.79 4.23
N ASN A 45 10.65 -0.06 3.66
CA ASN A 45 10.25 -1.11 2.70
C ASN A 45 10.01 -2.44 3.43
N THR A 46 8.92 -2.53 4.19
CA THR A 46 8.58 -3.73 4.99
C THR A 46 7.71 -4.74 4.27
N VAL A 47 7.78 -4.80 2.92
CA VAL A 47 7.00 -5.75 2.12
C VAL A 47 5.49 -5.68 2.44
N ALA A 48 4.91 -4.48 2.43
CA ALA A 48 3.49 -4.21 2.72
C ALA A 48 3.01 -4.43 4.17
N ILE A 49 3.85 -4.92 5.09
CA ILE A 49 3.42 -5.19 6.47
C ILE A 49 3.11 -3.89 7.24
N LEU A 50 3.98 -2.89 7.18
CA LEU A 50 3.77 -1.60 7.85
C LEU A 50 2.60 -0.83 7.24
N GLU A 51 2.43 -0.93 5.93
CA GLU A 51 1.34 -0.34 5.16
C GLU A 51 -0.01 -0.89 5.65
N ILE A 52 -0.14 -2.21 5.72
CA ILE A 52 -1.32 -2.91 6.22
C ILE A 52 -1.59 -2.52 7.67
N PHE A 53 -0.57 -2.54 8.53
CA PHE A 53 -0.69 -2.13 9.93
C PHE A 53 -1.20 -0.67 10.05
N TYR A 54 -0.64 0.24 9.27
CA TYR A 54 -1.08 1.64 9.24
C TYR A 54 -2.56 1.75 8.84
N ILE A 55 -2.98 1.06 7.79
CA ILE A 55 -4.37 1.11 7.30
C ILE A 55 -5.35 0.63 8.38
N PHE A 56 -5.08 -0.53 9.00
CA PHE A 56 -6.01 -1.14 9.95
C PHE A 56 -5.94 -0.52 11.36
N LYS A 57 -4.74 -0.20 11.85
CA LYS A 57 -4.58 0.26 13.24
C LYS A 57 -4.67 1.78 13.39
N ILE A 58 -4.11 2.52 12.43
CA ILE A 58 -3.93 3.97 12.54
C ILE A 58 -5.01 4.70 11.78
N ALA A 59 -5.16 4.39 10.50
CA ALA A 59 -6.25 4.93 9.70
C ALA A 59 -7.61 4.30 10.06
N LYS A 60 -7.61 3.19 10.83
CA LYS A 60 -8.80 2.45 11.28
C LYS A 60 -9.80 2.17 10.15
N LYS A 61 -9.28 1.91 8.94
CA LYS A 61 -10.11 1.72 7.76
C LYS A 61 -10.45 0.26 7.54
N SER A 62 -11.72 0.01 7.22
CA SER A 62 -12.18 -1.29 6.79
C SER A 62 -11.97 -1.47 5.28
N TRP A 63 -12.00 -2.72 4.81
CA TRP A 63 -12.00 -3.02 3.37
C TRP A 63 -13.11 -2.31 2.59
N ALA A 64 -14.26 -2.06 3.23
CA ALA A 64 -15.35 -1.30 2.61
C ALA A 64 -14.97 0.18 2.41
N ASP A 65 -14.25 0.79 3.35
CA ASP A 65 -13.75 2.15 3.23
C ASP A 65 -12.70 2.28 2.12
N VAL A 66 -11.81 1.28 2.00
CA VAL A 66 -10.82 1.20 0.91
C VAL A 66 -11.52 1.27 -0.44
N LYS A 67 -12.51 0.39 -0.67
CA LYS A 67 -13.29 0.36 -1.91
C LYS A 67 -14.04 1.66 -2.14
N ARG A 68 -14.60 2.26 -1.08
CA ARG A 68 -15.34 3.52 -1.16
C ARG A 68 -14.45 4.70 -1.55
N ASP A 69 -13.26 4.81 -0.98
CA ASP A 69 -12.30 5.85 -1.34
C ASP A 69 -11.84 5.71 -2.79
N PHE A 70 -11.54 4.48 -3.22
CA PHE A 70 -11.16 4.20 -4.61
C PHE A 70 -12.29 4.56 -5.58
N LYS A 71 -13.53 4.16 -5.26
CA LYS A 71 -14.72 4.51 -6.06
C LYS A 71 -14.92 6.02 -6.14
N ARG A 72 -14.73 6.75 -5.02
CA ARG A 72 -14.83 8.22 -4.97
C ARG A 72 -13.77 8.91 -5.83
N ALA A 73 -12.54 8.41 -5.82
CA ALA A 73 -11.47 8.96 -6.67
C ALA A 73 -11.75 8.70 -8.15
N LEU A 74 -12.15 7.48 -8.50
CA LEU A 74 -12.48 7.15 -9.88
C LEU A 74 -13.69 7.95 -10.39
N SER A 75 -14.71 8.16 -9.54
CA SER A 75 -15.88 8.97 -9.89
C SER A 75 -15.61 10.46 -9.94
N SER A 76 -14.48 10.95 -9.40
CA SER A 76 -14.11 12.37 -9.52
C SER A 76 -13.43 12.70 -10.86
N ILE A 77 -12.97 11.68 -11.58
CA ILE A 77 -12.30 11.81 -12.88
C ILE A 77 -13.28 11.66 -14.05
N ARG A 78 -14.42 10.97 -13.82
CA ARG A 78 -15.53 10.84 -14.78
C ARG A 78 -16.55 11.94 -14.58
#